data_AF-A0A7X7FN91-F1
#
_entry.id   AF-A0A7X7FN91-F1
#
_cell.length_a   1.000
_cell.length_b   1.000
_cell.length_c   1.000
_cell.angle_alpha   90.00
_cell.angle_beta   90.00
_cell.angle_gamma   90.00
#
_symmetry.space_group_name_H-M   'P 1'
#
loop_
_entity.id
_entity.type
_entity.pdbx_description
1 polymer ?
#
loop_
_entity_poly.entity_id
_entity_poly.type
_entity_poly.pdbx_seq_one_letter_code
_entity_poly.pdbx_strand_id
1 'polypeptide(L)' 'MQKKLGKDLDGEVAALSTLMDQIADFLRRRPLAAAPFAAWISIANEPVYAAEHLAEQRVFTSVLTVTYRAMK' A
#
# COMPACT_ATOMS: atom_id res chain seq x y z
N MET A 1 20.87 -18.00 20.23
CA MET A 1 19.90 -16.91 20.50
C MET A 1 18.86 -16.91 19.38
N GLN A 2 17.77 -17.66 19.55
CA GLN A 2 16.66 -17.69 18.60
C GLN A 2 15.68 -16.58 19.01
N LYS A 3 15.76 -15.42 18.35
CA LYS A 3 14.78 -14.33 18.56
C LYS A 3 13.42 -14.88 18.15
N LYS A 4 12.44 -14.78 19.06
CA LYS A 4 11.04 -15.17 18.83
C LYS A 4 10.43 -14.26 17.75
N LEU A 5 10.67 -14.59 16.47
CA LEU A 5 10.23 -13.80 15.32
C LEU A 5 8.70 -13.64 15.23
N GLY A 6 7.93 -14.57 15.79
CA GLY A 6 6.49 -14.63 15.57
C GLY A 6 5.67 -13.45 16.09
N LYS A 7 6.10 -12.74 17.15
CA LYS A 7 5.37 -11.56 17.65
C LYS A 7 5.84 -10.23 17.03
N ASP A 8 7.10 -10.16 16.61
CA ASP A 8 7.65 -8.95 15.96
C ASP A 8 7.15 -8.82 14.53
N LEU A 9 7.00 -9.94 13.80
CA LEU A 9 6.51 -9.97 12.42
C LEU A 9 5.11 -9.35 12.28
N ASP A 10 4.17 -9.69 13.17
CA ASP A 10 2.83 -9.11 13.14
C ASP A 10 2.86 -7.58 13.34
N GLY A 11 3.76 -7.10 14.22
CA GLY A 11 3.98 -5.68 14.44
C GLY A 11 4.59 -4.97 13.22
N GLU A 12 5.55 -5.60 12.55
CA GLU A 12 6.17 -5.09 11.32
C GLU A 12 5.15 -5.04 10.17
N VAL A 13 4.34 -6.08 10.00
CA VAL A 13 3.27 -6.11 8.98
C VAL A 13 2.23 -5.03 9.24
N ALA A 14 1.83 -4.83 10.50
CA ALA A 14 0.90 -3.75 10.86
C ALA A 14 1.50 -2.36 10.56
N ALA A 15 2.79 -2.16 10.85
CA ALA A 15 3.47 -0.90 10.52
C ALA A 15 3.56 -0.65 9.01
N LEU A 16 3.88 -1.68 8.22
CA LEU A 16 3.95 -1.58 6.76
C LEU A 16 2.56 -1.38 6.13
N SER A 17 1.53 -1.99 6.69
CA SER A 17 0.14 -1.76 6.30
C SER A 17 -0.27 -0.31 6.57
N THR A 18 0.09 0.22 7.74
CA THR A 18 -0.16 1.63 8.11
C THR A 18 0.54 2.58 7.15
N LEU A 19 1.78 2.26 6.74
CA LEU A 19 2.50 3.05 5.73
C LEU A 19 1.76 3.06 4.38
N MET A 20 1.23 1.92 3.94
CA MET A 20 0.42 1.85 2.71
C MET A 20 -0.83 2.71 2.80
N ASP A 21 -1.50 2.73 3.95
CA ASP A 21 -2.66 3.58 4.18
C ASP A 21 -2.29 5.08 4.13
N GLN A 22 -1.15 5.46 4.70
CA GLN A 22 -0.63 6.83 4.61
C GLN A 22 -0.29 7.24 3.18
N ILE A 23 0.29 6.34 2.38
CA ILE A 23 0.54 6.58 0.95
C ILE A 23 -0.80 6.74 0.20
N ALA A 24 -1.78 5.90 0.50
CA ALA A 24 -3.11 6.00 -0.08
C ALA A 24 -3.78 7.33 0.25
N ASP A 25 -3.71 7.77 1.51
CA ASP A 25 -4.23 9.07 1.95
C ASP A 25 -3.51 10.24 1.30
N PHE A 26 -2.19 10.14 1.11
CA PHE A 26 -1.43 11.18 0.42
C PHE A 26 -1.82 11.33 -1.05
N LEU A 27 -2.12 10.22 -1.73
CA LEU A 27 -2.54 10.23 -3.14
C LEU A 27 -4.02 10.57 -3.31
N ARG A 28 -4.84 10.33 -2.27
CA ARG A 28 -6.27 10.59 -2.27
C ARG A 28 -6.56 12.06 -2.58
N ARG A 29 -7.43 12.29 -3.57
CA ARG A 29 -7.85 13.63 -4.05
C ARG A 29 -6.71 14.51 -4.57
N ARG A 30 -5.53 13.96 -4.81
CA ARG A 30 -4.39 14.74 -5.32
C ARG A 30 -4.45 14.81 -6.84
N PRO A 31 -4.35 16.01 -7.46
CA PRO A 31 -4.31 16.14 -8.90
C PRO A 31 -2.99 15.63 -9.47
N LEU A 32 -3.01 15.14 -10.70
CA LEU A 32 -1.81 14.72 -11.42
C LEU A 32 -1.14 15.95 -12.05
N ALA A 33 0.09 16.27 -11.64
CA ALA A 33 0.81 17.45 -12.14
C ALA A 33 0.98 17.44 -13.68
N ALA A 34 1.24 16.27 -14.26
CA ALA A 34 1.38 16.10 -15.71
C ALA A 34 0.03 15.97 -16.45
N ALA A 35 -1.09 15.81 -15.74
CA ALA A 35 -2.42 15.63 -16.31
C ALA A 35 -3.48 16.40 -15.49
N PRO A 36 -3.46 17.75 -15.52
CA PRO A 36 -4.38 18.58 -14.71
C PRO A 36 -5.86 18.41 -15.13
N PHE A 37 -6.12 17.90 -16.32
CA PHE A 37 -7.46 17.56 -16.82
C PHE A 37 -8.01 16.22 -16.28
N ALA A 38 -7.22 15.49 -15.51
CA ALA A 38 -7.63 14.22 -14.92
C ALA A 38 -8.16 14.42 -13.50
N ALA A 39 -9.43 14.06 -13.28
CA ALA A 39 -10.06 14.11 -11.96
C ALA A 39 -9.83 12.79 -11.21
N TRP A 40 -9.47 12.88 -9.93
CA TRP A 40 -9.37 11.71 -9.05
C TRP A 40 -10.75 11.06 -8.88
N ILE A 41 -10.83 9.73 -9.01
CA ILE A 41 -12.07 8.96 -8.89
C ILE A 41 -12.06 8.07 -7.66
N SER A 42 -11.03 7.24 -7.53
CA SER A 42 -10.96 6.25 -6.46
C SER A 42 -9.53 5.83 -6.17
N ILE A 43 -9.37 5.21 -5.01
CA ILE A 43 -8.14 4.53 -4.62
C ILE A 43 -8.52 3.19 -3.99
N ALA A 44 -7.82 2.13 -4.38
CA ALA A 44 -7.99 0.80 -3.83
C ALA A 44 -6.61 0.26 -3.43
N ASN A 45 -6.48 -0.15 -2.17
CA ASN A 45 -5.34 -0.91 -1.70
C ASN A 45 -5.79 -2.38 -1.69
N GLU A 46 -5.30 -3.17 -2.65
CA GLU A 46 -5.54 -4.61 -2.69
C GLU A 46 -4.29 -5.29 -2.14
N PRO A 47 -4.33 -5.76 -0.89
CA PRO A 47 -3.17 -6.38 -0.32
C PRO A 47 -2.94 -7.73 -1.00
N VAL A 48 -1.80 -7.88 -1.66
CA VAL A 48 -1.35 -9.19 -2.17
C VAL A 48 -0.69 -9.93 -1.01
N TYR A 49 -1.47 -10.29 0.01
CA TYR A 49 -0.98 -11.04 1.16
C TYR A 49 -0.83 -12.53 0.79
N ALA A 50 0.40 -12.96 0.51
CA ALA A 50 0.82 -14.34 0.75
C ALA A 50 1.58 -14.36 2.08
N ALA A 51 0.93 -14.79 3.16
CA ALA A 51 1.54 -14.82 4.50
C ALA A 51 2.84 -15.67 4.51
N GLU A 52 2.97 -16.63 3.59
CA GLU A 52 4.18 -17.43 3.41
C GLU A 52 5.39 -16.58 2.98
N HIS A 53 5.22 -15.54 2.17
CA HIS A 53 6.34 -14.73 1.65
C HIS A 53 6.96 -13.80 2.71
N LEU A 54 6.15 -13.31 3.65
CA LEU A 54 6.61 -12.49 4.78
C LEU A 54 7.42 -13.31 5.78
N ALA A 55 7.01 -14.56 6.01
CA ALA A 55 7.66 -15.47 6.94
C ALA A 55 9.02 -15.98 6.42
N GLU A 56 9.13 -16.26 5.13
CA GLU A 56 10.32 -16.90 4.54
C GLU A 56 11.30 -15.89 3.93
N GLN A 57 10.82 -14.81 3.30
CA GLN A 57 11.68 -13.89 2.53
C GLN A 57 11.82 -12.49 3.16
N ARG A 58 11.03 -12.18 4.21
CA ARG A 58 10.91 -10.82 4.79
C ARG A 58 10.60 -9.74 3.75
N VAL A 59 9.76 -10.08 2.77
CA VAL A 59 9.32 -9.14 1.72
C VAL A 59 7.85 -8.83 1.91
N PHE A 60 7.52 -7.54 1.99
CA PHE A 60 6.14 -7.04 1.97
C PHE A 60 5.79 -6.54 0.58
N THR A 61 4.74 -7.11 -0.01
CA THR A 61 4.25 -6.74 -1.34
C THR A 61 2.80 -6.26 -1.23
N SER A 62 2.52 -5.07 -1.74
CA SER A 62 1.17 -4.48 -1.78
C SER A 62 0.96 -3.77 -3.11
N VAL A 63 -0.27 -3.80 -3.61
CA VAL A 63 -0.67 -3.12 -4.84
C VAL A 63 -1.67 -2.02 -4.50
N LEU A 64 -1.28 -0.78 -4.80
CA LEU A 64 -2.12 0.40 -4.65
C LEU A 64 -2.57 0.91 -6.02
N THR A 65 -3.87 0.82 -6.28
CA THR A 65 -4.49 1.25 -7.53
C THR A 65 -5.13 2.62 -7.32
N VAL A 66 -4.72 3.62 -8.11
CA VAL A 66 -5.33 4.95 -8.12
C VAL A 66 -6.00 5.20 -9.47
N THR A 67 -7.29 5.46 -9.45
CA THR A 67 -8.09 5.68 -10.66
C THR A 67 -8.35 7.15 -10.88
N TYR A 68 -8.02 7.62 -12.08
CA TYR A 68 -8.34 8.97 -12.54
C TYR A 68 -9.17 8.92 -13.81
N ARG A 69 -10.10 9.88 -13.96
CA ARG A 69 -10.88 10.07 -15.18
C ARG A 69 -10.40 11.33 -15.89
N ALA A 70 -9.93 11.17 -17.12
CA ALA A 70 -9.66 12.31 -17.99
C ALA A 70 -10.98 12.98 -18.40
N MET A 71 -11.09 14.28 -18.13
CA MET A 71 -12.17 15.11 -18.64
C MET A 71 -11.65 15.82 -19.89
N LYS A 72 -12.16 15.42 -21.05
CA LYS A 72 -11.91 16.08 -22.35
C LYS A 72 -12.89 17.21 -22.54
#